data_AF-A0A849PS85-F1
#
_entry.id   AF-A0A849PS85-F1
#
_cell.length_a   1.000
_cell.length_b   1.000
_cell.length_c   1.000
_cell.angle_alpha   90.00
_cell.angle_beta   90.00
_cell.angle_gamma   90.00
#
_symmetry.space_group_name_H-M   'P 1'
#
loop_
_entity.id
_entity.type
_entity.pdbx_description
1 polymer ?
#
loop_
_entity_poly.entity_id
_entity_poly.type
_entity_poly.pdbx_seq_one_letter_code
_entity_poly.pdbx_strand_id
1 'polypeptide(L)'
;MVLIERTRQFVADVLADEPSSHEMSHIERVESTCMAIQSEEGGDLQVIRLAALLHDVGVVKEHREGGDHAVHSAEMAYDLLMKEGVESSVVD
;
A
#
# COMPACT_ATOMS: atom_id res chain seq x y z
N MET A 1 -8.81 12.61 0.84
CA MET A 1 -8.16 12.54 2.18
C MET A 1 -8.62 11.29 2.92
N VAL A 2 -9.92 11.07 3.17
CA VAL A 2 -10.41 9.89 3.92
C VAL A 2 -9.85 8.54 3.45
N LEU A 3 -9.78 8.28 2.14
CA LEU A 3 -9.28 6.99 1.63
C LEU A 3 -7.80 6.74 1.98
N ILE A 4 -6.92 7.71 1.71
CA ILE A 4 -5.49 7.57 1.96
C ILE A 4 -5.21 7.33 3.45
N GLU A 5 -5.84 8.11 4.33
CA GLU A 5 -5.70 7.92 5.77
C GLU A 5 -6.22 6.55 6.23
N ARG A 6 -7.31 6.04 5.67
CA ARG A 6 -7.80 4.68 5.95
C ARG A 6 -6.83 3.61 5.47
N THR A 7 -6.27 3.77 4.27
CA THR A 7 -5.23 2.87 3.75
C THR A 7 -3.98 2.89 4.62
N ARG A 8 -3.53 4.07 5.07
CA ARG A 8 -2.40 4.20 5.99
C ARG A 8 -2.67 3.47 7.30
N GLN A 9 -3.86 3.64 7.88
CA GLN A 9 -4.22 2.94 9.11
C GLN A 9 -4.23 1.42 8.92
N PHE A 10 -4.82 0.94 7.81
CA PHE A 10 -4.82 -0.48 7.48
C PHE A 10 -3.39 -1.05 7.37
N VAL A 11 -2.50 -0.34 6.67
CA VAL A 11 -1.10 -0.75 6.53
C VAL A 11 -0.38 -0.75 7.87
N ALA A 12 -0.58 0.29 8.69
CA ALA A 12 -0.02 0.34 10.04
C ALA A 12 -0.50 -0.81 10.92
N ASP A 13 -1.78 -1.17 10.85
CA ASP A 13 -2.36 -2.28 11.60
C ASP A 13 -1.80 -3.64 11.15
N VAL A 14 -1.63 -3.83 9.83
CA VAL A 14 -1.02 -5.07 9.28
C VAL A 14 0.43 -5.21 9.72
N LEU A 15 1.20 -4.13 9.64
CA LEU A 15 2.65 -4.14 9.91
C LEU A 15 2.98 -4.05 11.40
N ALA A 16 2.01 -3.84 12.29
CA ALA A 16 2.22 -3.74 13.74
C ALA A 16 2.88 -4.99 14.34
N ASP A 17 2.67 -6.15 13.73
CA ASP A 17 3.22 -7.45 14.14
C ASP A 17 4.54 -7.81 13.43
N GLU A 18 5.09 -6.91 12.61
CA GLU A 18 6.25 -7.20 11.76
C GLU A 18 7.57 -6.70 12.41
N PRO A 19 8.53 -7.59 12.75
CA PRO A 19 9.76 -7.22 13.46
C PRO A 19 10.97 -6.87 12.55
N SER A 20 10.77 -6.68 11.25
CA SER A 20 11.80 -6.46 10.21
C SER A 20 11.83 -5.00 9.70
N SER A 21 12.65 -4.75 8.68
CA SER A 21 12.81 -3.42 8.04
C SER A 21 11.59 -2.90 7.27
N HIS A 22 10.51 -3.67 7.15
CA HIS A 22 9.30 -3.30 6.40
C HIS A 22 8.24 -2.61 7.27
N GLU A 23 8.66 -1.99 8.37
CA GLU A 23 7.80 -1.19 9.25
C GLU A 23 7.19 0.02 8.51
N MET A 24 6.19 0.65 9.12
CA MET A 24 5.52 1.85 8.58
C MET A 24 6.50 2.94 8.12
N SER A 25 7.65 3.09 8.77
CA SER A 25 8.69 4.05 8.38
C SER A 25 9.25 3.84 6.97
N HIS A 26 9.32 2.59 6.49
CA HIS A 26 9.71 2.26 5.11
C HIS A 26 8.67 2.76 4.13
N ILE A 27 7.41 2.42 4.37
CA ILE A 27 6.27 2.85 3.55
C ILE A 27 6.21 4.38 3.44
N GLU A 28 6.44 5.11 4.54
CA GLU A 28 6.44 6.58 4.54
C GLU A 28 7.56 7.19 3.69
N ARG A 29 8.76 6.60 3.68
CA ARG A 29 9.85 7.05 2.82
C ARG A 29 9.54 6.80 1.34
N VAL A 30 8.94 5.63 1.03
CA VAL A 30 8.53 5.29 -0.34
C VAL A 30 7.44 6.26 -0.81
N GLU A 31 6.40 6.48 -0.02
CA GLU A 31 5.33 7.44 -0.36
C GLU A 31 5.89 8.85 -0.57
N SER A 32 6.77 9.33 0.31
CA SER A 32 7.41 10.64 0.14
C SER A 32 8.23 10.73 -1.14
N THR A 33 8.92 9.65 -1.52
CA THR A 33 9.69 9.57 -2.76
C THR A 33 8.76 9.61 -3.98
N CYS A 34 7.68 8.81 -3.96
CA CYS A 34 6.67 8.81 -5.02
C CYS A 34 6.01 10.18 -5.17
N MET A 35 5.72 10.88 -4.07
CA MET A 35 5.15 12.23 -4.11
C MET A 35 6.11 13.26 -4.73
N ALA A 36 7.41 13.16 -4.44
CA ALA A 36 8.42 14.01 -5.07
C ALA A 36 8.48 13.77 -6.59
N ILE A 37 8.52 12.50 -7.01
CA ILE A 37 8.52 12.13 -8.43
C ILE A 37 7.23 12.60 -9.13
N GLN A 38 6.07 12.38 -8.51
CA GLN A 38 4.77 12.82 -9.03
C GLN A 38 4.71 14.34 -9.21
N SER A 39 5.39 15.11 -8.37
CA SER A 39 5.43 16.58 -8.49
C SER A 39 6.20 17.07 -9.73
N GLU A 40 7.15 16.26 -10.24
CA GLU A 40 7.95 16.57 -11.42
C GLU A 40 7.35 15.96 -12.69
N GLU A 41 6.92 14.69 -12.61
CA GLU A 41 6.49 13.88 -13.77
C GLU A 41 4.96 13.84 -13.96
N GLY A 42 4.19 14.34 -12.98
CA GLY A 42 2.74 14.25 -12.96
C GLY A 42 2.22 12.85 -12.65
N GLY A 43 0.99 12.56 -13.10
CA GLY A 43 0.27 11.32 -12.78
C GLY A 43 -0.79 11.50 -11.70
N ASP A 44 -1.68 10.51 -11.58
CA ASP A 44 -2.77 10.53 -10.60
C ASP A 44 -2.21 10.34 -9.18
N LEU A 45 -2.25 11.43 -8.40
CA LEU A 45 -1.71 11.45 -7.05
C LEU A 45 -2.41 10.45 -6.12
N GLN A 46 -3.71 10.19 -6.30
CA GLN A 46 -4.42 9.23 -5.47
C GLN A 46 -3.96 7.80 -5.77
N VAL A 47 -3.86 7.43 -7.05
CA VAL A 47 -3.36 6.11 -7.47
C VAL A 47 -1.93 5.89 -7.00
N ILE A 48 -1.06 6.87 -7.22
CA ILE A 48 0.36 6.79 -6.82
C ILE A 48 0.51 6.59 -5.32
N ARG A 49 -0.25 7.33 -4.50
CA ARG A 49 -0.18 7.19 -3.04
C ARG A 49 -0.77 5.86 -2.57
N LEU A 50 -1.87 5.39 -3.15
CA LEU A 50 -2.44 4.07 -2.81
C LEU A 50 -1.45 2.95 -3.14
N ALA A 51 -0.83 2.99 -4.32
CA ALA A 51 0.18 2.03 -4.73
C ALA A 51 1.38 2.04 -3.78
N ALA A 52 1.90 3.22 -3.43
CA ALA A 52 3.03 3.35 -2.50
C ALA A 52 2.72 2.78 -1.11
N LEU A 53 1.51 3.04 -0.59
CA LEU A 53 1.09 2.53 0.73
C LEU A 53 0.92 1.00 0.74
N LEU A 54 0.44 0.41 -0.36
CA LEU A 54 0.03 -0.99 -0.42
C LEU A 54 1.08 -1.94 -1.00
N HIS A 55 2.15 -1.45 -1.65
CA HIS A 55 3.07 -2.29 -2.41
C HIS A 55 3.68 -3.46 -1.62
N ASP A 56 3.97 -3.26 -0.34
CA ASP A 56 4.62 -4.23 0.56
C ASP A 56 3.69 -4.78 1.66
N VAL A 57 2.38 -4.49 1.62
CA VAL A 57 1.45 -4.87 2.71
C VAL A 57 1.32 -6.40 2.90
N GLY A 58 1.64 -7.18 1.86
CA GLY A 58 1.66 -8.64 1.88
C GLY A 58 2.86 -9.27 2.59
N VAL A 59 3.85 -8.50 3.03
CA VAL A 59 5.09 -9.02 3.64
C VAL A 59 4.82 -9.88 4.88
N VAL A 60 3.83 -9.49 5.71
CA VAL A 60 3.46 -10.24 6.92
C VAL A 60 2.84 -11.60 6.55
N LYS A 61 2.05 -11.66 5.47
CA LYS A 61 1.47 -12.90 4.96
C LYS A 61 2.55 -13.82 4.39
N GLU A 62 3.51 -13.27 3.63
CA GLU A 62 4.69 -14.01 3.16
C GLU A 62 5.48 -14.62 4.33
N HIS A 63 5.75 -13.86 5.39
CA HIS A 63 6.47 -14.37 6.56
C HIS A 63 5.72 -15.49 7.30
N ARG A 64 4.38 -15.42 7.35
CA ARG A 64 3.53 -16.38 8.07
C ARG A 64 3.22 -17.63 7.26
N GLU A 65 2.98 -17.48 5.97
CA GLU A 65 2.39 -18.49 5.09
C GLU A 65 3.31 -18.91 3.93
N GLY A 66 4.41 -18.18 3.70
CA GLY A 66 5.24 -18.29 2.51
C GLY A 66 4.61 -17.62 1.28
N GLY A 67 5.20 -17.86 0.10
CA GLY A 67 4.75 -17.29 -1.17
C GLY A 67 5.54 -16.04 -1.59
N ASP A 68 4.90 -15.16 -2.35
CA ASP A 68 5.47 -13.93 -2.89
C ASP A 68 4.68 -12.74 -2.34
N HIS A 69 5.33 -11.88 -1.55
CA HIS A 69 4.67 -10.71 -0.97
C HIS A 69 4.08 -9.78 -2.02
N ALA A 70 4.62 -9.67 -3.22
CA ALA A 70 4.05 -8.80 -4.26
C ALA A 70 2.68 -9.30 -4.72
N VAL A 71 2.52 -10.63 -4.84
CA VAL A 71 1.22 -11.25 -5.15
C VAL A 71 0.24 -11.06 -3.99
N HIS A 72 0.69 -11.32 -2.76
CA HIS A 72 -0.13 -11.12 -1.56
C HIS A 72 -0.55 -9.65 -1.39
N SER A 73 0.35 -8.71 -1.64
CA SER A 73 0.09 -7.27 -1.60
C SER A 73 -0.97 -6.88 -2.65
N ALA A 74 -0.89 -7.42 -3.87
CA ALA A 74 -1.87 -7.15 -4.91
C ALA A 74 -3.27 -7.66 -4.53
N GLU A 75 -3.38 -8.88 -3.98
CA GLU A 75 -4.63 -9.43 -3.47
C GLU A 75 -5.22 -8.57 -2.35
N MET A 76 -4.39 -8.18 -1.37
CA MET A 76 -4.82 -7.35 -0.24
C MET A 76 -5.22 -5.93 -0.68
N ALA A 77 -4.51 -5.37 -1.66
CA ALA A 77 -4.84 -4.07 -2.25
C ALA A 77 -6.20 -4.13 -2.94
N TYR A 78 -6.43 -5.16 -3.76
CA TYR A 78 -7.72 -5.39 -4.42
C TYR A 78 -8.87 -5.42 -3.40
N ASP A 79 -8.75 -6.27 -2.38
CA ASP A 79 -9.79 -6.45 -1.36
C ASP A 79 -10.10 -5.15 -0.60
N LEU A 80 -9.06 -4.41 -0.21
CA LEU A 80 -9.22 -3.14 0.50
C LEU A 80 -9.88 -2.09 -0.39
N LEU A 81 -9.39 -1.89 -1.62
CA LEU A 81 -9.86 -0.84 -2.51
C LEU A 81 -11.30 -1.09 -2.97
N MET A 82 -11.64 -2.34 -3.27
CA MET A 82 -13.03 -2.73 -3.57
C MET A 82 -13.95 -2.47 -2.37
N LYS A 83 -13.50 -2.80 -1.14
CA LYS A 83 -14.26 -2.54 0.08
C LYS A 83 -14.47 -1.05 0.35
N GLU A 84 -13.50 -0.21 0.02
CA GLU A 84 -13.60 1.25 0.14
C GLU A 84 -14.39 1.91 -1.00
N GLY A 85 -14.86 1.12 -1.99
CA GLY A 85 -15.71 1.57 -3.08
C GLY A 85 -14.95 2.29 -4.19
N VAL A 86 -13.68 1.96 -4.39
CA VAL A 86 -12.89 2.46 -5.53
C VAL A 86 -13.39 1.79 -6.81
N GLU A 87 -13.54 2.58 -7.87
CA GLU A 87 -13.97 2.09 -9.19
C GLU A 87 -13.05 0.97 -9.69
N SER A 88 -13.63 -0.11 -10.23
CA SER A 88 -12.85 -1.26 -10.68
C SER A 88 -11.80 -0.90 -11.73
N SER A 89 -12.07 0.08 -12.58
CA SER A 89 -11.11 0.55 -13.60
C SER A 89 -9.82 1.15 -13.01
N VAL A 90 -9.80 1.48 -11.72
CA VAL A 90 -8.62 1.96 -10.99
C VAL A 90 -7.90 0.81 -10.25
N VAL A 91 -8.62 -0.28 -9.97
CA VAL A 91 -8.13 -1.43 -9.19
C VAL A 91 -7.58 -2.55 -10.09
N ASP A 92 -8.09 -2.67 -11.32
CA ASP A 92 -7.80 -3.75 -12.29
C ASP A 92 -6.48 -3.54 -13.07
#